data_AF-A0A154PBX3-F1
#
_entry.id   AF-A0A154PBX3-F1
#
_cell.length_a   1.000
_cell.length_b   1.000
_cell.length_c   1.000
_cell.angle_alpha   90.00
_cell.angle_beta   90.00
_cell.angle_gamma   90.00
#
_symmetry.space_group_name_H-M   'P 1'
#
loop_
_entity.id
_entity.type
_entity.pdbx_description
1 polymer ?
#
loop_
_entity_poly.entity_id
_entity_poly.type
_entity_poly.pdbx_seq_one_letter_code
_entity_poly.pdbx_strand_id
1 'polypeptide(L)'
;SIIITGGCCGLMRKRTIVGGYAFTWWFVTDVQRLSLEVMTLNPVCGNVETAQGVPLTVTGVAQCKILHTASAQFLEKSVHEIKSTILSTLEGHLRAILGTLSVEEIYKDRDQFATLVREVAAPDVGRMGIEILSFTIKDVYDDVQYLASLGKAQTAVVKRDADVGVAEANRDAGIREAECEKAAMDIKYNTDTKVEDNARLFQLQKANFDQEVNTAKAEAQLAYELQAAKIRQRIRNEEIQIKIVERRKQIEVEDQEVRRMEYELQSTVRLPAEAEHYKIGRVAEGKRTQTVNAATAEAEKIRLIGEAEAHALEAIGVSEAERMRMKAAVYKKYGEAAILNIALNALPKIAAEVAAPLARTEEIVLLGGSDTTSGEITRLVGQVPPAVQALTGVDLSKVCLKGLQSSKMCI
;
A
#
# COMPACT_ATOMS: atom_id res chain seq x y z
N SER A 1 74.73 -81.98 -63.85
CA SER A 1 76.00 -81.46 -64.42
C SER A 1 76.15 -81.91 -65.84
N ILE A 2 76.70 -81.05 -66.70
CA ILE A 2 77.10 -81.46 -68.05
C ILE A 2 78.55 -81.95 -68.00
N ILE A 3 78.83 -83.09 -68.64
CA ILE A 3 80.18 -83.57 -68.88
C ILE A 3 80.49 -83.38 -70.36
N ILE A 4 81.56 -82.64 -70.65
CA ILE A 4 82.04 -82.42 -72.02
C ILE A 4 83.34 -83.18 -72.18
N THR A 5 83.38 -84.09 -73.16
CA THR A 5 84.55 -84.91 -73.44
C THR A 5 85.17 -84.53 -74.78
N GLY A 6 86.46 -84.20 -74.78
CA GLY A 6 87.27 -83.92 -75.97
C GLY A 6 88.43 -84.90 -76.07
N GLY A 7 88.60 -85.56 -77.23
CA GLY A 7 89.67 -86.54 -77.47
C GLY A 7 90.89 -85.95 -78.19
N CYS A 8 92.08 -86.44 -77.86
CA CYS A 8 93.36 -85.96 -78.42
C CYS A 8 93.58 -86.25 -79.93
N CYS A 9 92.85 -87.21 -80.53
CA CYS A 9 92.98 -87.53 -81.96
C CYS A 9 91.83 -86.97 -82.81
N GLY A 10 92.03 -85.79 -83.40
CA GLY A 10 91.53 -85.40 -84.72
C GLY A 10 90.02 -85.18 -84.95
N LEU A 11 89.14 -85.55 -84.03
CA LEU A 11 87.73 -85.19 -84.09
C LEU A 11 87.46 -84.07 -83.08
N MET A 12 87.29 -82.84 -83.58
CA MET A 12 86.70 -81.68 -82.89
C MET A 12 85.23 -81.92 -82.46
N ARG A 13 84.85 -83.17 -82.18
CA ARG A 13 83.49 -83.57 -81.83
C ARG A 13 83.36 -83.50 -80.32
N LYS A 14 82.96 -82.33 -79.83
CA LYS A 14 82.57 -82.13 -78.44
C LYS A 14 81.31 -82.95 -78.15
N ARG A 15 81.40 -83.90 -77.23
CA ARG A 15 80.24 -84.66 -76.76
C ARG A 15 79.75 -84.06 -75.46
N THR A 16 78.57 -83.45 -75.50
CA THR A 16 77.88 -82.86 -74.35
C THR A 16 76.92 -83.89 -73.76
N ILE A 17 77.17 -84.34 -72.52
CA ILE A 17 76.32 -85.32 -71.82
C ILE A 17 75.63 -84.63 -70.67
N VAL A 18 74.30 -84.68 -70.64
CA VAL A 18 73.45 -84.01 -69.64
C VAL A 18 72.91 -85.06 -68.69
N GLY A 19 73.46 -85.09 -67.46
CA GLY A 19 73.08 -86.14 -66.51
C GLY A 19 73.55 -87.54 -66.94
N GLY A 20 73.50 -88.49 -66.00
CA GLY A 20 74.00 -89.85 -66.21
C GLY A 20 75.51 -89.98 -66.05
N TYR A 21 76.05 -91.09 -66.58
CA TYR A 21 77.46 -91.48 -66.43
C TYR A 21 78.14 -91.55 -67.79
N ALA A 22 79.40 -91.11 -67.84
CA ALA A 22 80.23 -91.18 -69.03
C ALA A 22 81.57 -91.82 -68.65
N PHE A 23 81.98 -92.84 -69.39
CA PHE A 23 83.30 -93.44 -69.23
C PHE A 23 84.32 -92.64 -70.04
N THR A 24 85.38 -92.18 -69.37
CA THR A 24 86.41 -91.32 -69.96
C THR A 24 87.79 -91.86 -69.65
N TRP A 25 88.65 -91.92 -70.67
CA TRP A 25 90.01 -92.42 -70.52
C TRP A 25 90.94 -91.29 -70.07
N TRP A 26 91.54 -91.42 -68.88
CA TRP A 26 92.32 -90.36 -68.20
C TRP A 26 93.45 -89.72 -69.02
N PHE A 27 93.99 -90.43 -70.02
CA PHE A 27 95.14 -90.02 -70.84
C PHE A 27 94.75 -89.42 -72.19
N VAL A 28 93.50 -89.57 -72.63
CA VAL A 28 93.07 -89.22 -74.00
C VAL A 28 91.93 -88.20 -73.98
N THR A 29 91.20 -88.10 -72.87
CA THR A 29 89.95 -87.33 -72.78
C THR A 29 90.07 -86.24 -71.74
N ASP A 30 89.89 -84.98 -72.14
CA ASP A 30 89.65 -83.90 -71.19
C ASP A 30 88.18 -83.89 -70.77
N VAL A 31 87.93 -83.68 -69.47
CA VAL A 31 86.62 -83.78 -68.84
C VAL A 31 86.31 -82.50 -68.10
N GLN A 32 85.46 -81.67 -68.68
CA GLN A 32 84.97 -80.47 -68.01
C GLN A 32 83.55 -80.68 -67.48
N ARG A 33 83.32 -80.25 -66.23
CA ARG A 33 82.01 -80.27 -65.58
C ARG A 33 81.44 -78.87 -65.47
N LEU A 34 80.23 -78.68 -65.97
CA LEU A 34 79.47 -77.43 -65.80
C LEU A 34 78.24 -77.69 -64.91
N SER A 35 78.03 -76.83 -63.90
CA SER A 35 76.83 -76.88 -63.06
C SER A 35 75.63 -76.37 -63.84
N LEU A 36 74.50 -77.07 -63.71
CA LEU A 36 73.20 -76.70 -64.30
C LEU A 36 72.24 -76.12 -63.25
N GLU A 37 72.74 -75.89 -62.04
CA GLU A 37 71.97 -75.30 -60.97
C GLU A 37 71.62 -73.84 -61.29
N VAL A 38 70.52 -73.38 -60.71
CA VAL A 38 70.10 -71.98 -60.82
C VAL A 38 71.16 -71.12 -60.14
N MET A 39 71.65 -70.11 -60.86
CA MET A 39 72.57 -69.13 -60.32
C MET A 39 71.83 -67.83 -60.03
N THR A 40 72.06 -67.28 -58.85
CA THR A 40 71.60 -65.94 -58.48
C THR A 40 72.71 -64.93 -58.80
N LEU A 41 72.37 -63.92 -59.58
CA LEU A 41 73.24 -62.81 -59.96
C LEU A 41 72.63 -61.51 -59.44
N ASN A 42 73.47 -60.61 -58.93
CA ASN A 42 73.03 -59.33 -58.41
C ASN A 42 73.64 -58.21 -59.27
N PRO A 43 73.04 -57.86 -60.41
CA PRO A 43 73.52 -56.74 -61.22
C PRO A 43 73.32 -55.43 -60.44
N VAL A 44 74.39 -54.63 -60.36
CA VAL A 44 74.37 -53.33 -59.68
C VAL A 44 74.74 -52.25 -60.69
N CYS A 45 73.87 -51.26 -60.85
CA CYS A 45 74.15 -50.08 -61.66
C CYS A 45 74.15 -48.85 -60.76
N GLY A 46 75.35 -48.32 -60.49
CA GLY A 46 75.53 -47.11 -59.70
C GLY A 46 75.62 -45.85 -60.56
N ASN A 47 75.12 -44.74 -60.00
CA ASN A 47 75.25 -43.38 -60.52
C ASN A 47 74.86 -43.25 -62.00
N VAL A 48 73.68 -43.75 -62.36
CA VAL A 48 73.13 -43.62 -63.72
C VAL A 48 72.14 -42.46 -63.74
N GLU A 49 72.37 -41.53 -64.66
CA GLU A 49 71.45 -40.42 -64.90
C GLU A 49 70.18 -40.94 -65.59
N THR A 50 69.04 -40.71 -64.96
CA THR A 50 67.71 -40.95 -65.55
C THR A 50 67.39 -39.92 -66.64
N ALA A 51 66.25 -40.07 -67.33
CA ALA A 51 65.83 -39.12 -68.37
C ALA A 51 65.71 -37.65 -67.88
N GLN A 52 65.53 -37.45 -66.57
CA GLN A 52 65.44 -36.13 -65.93
C GLN A 52 66.78 -35.63 -65.36
N GLY A 53 67.88 -36.38 -65.52
CA GLY A 53 69.20 -36.02 -65.00
C GLY A 53 69.31 -36.14 -63.48
N VAL A 54 68.58 -37.09 -62.88
CA VAL A 54 68.76 -37.47 -61.49
C VAL A 54 69.58 -38.75 -61.42
N PRO A 55 70.72 -38.75 -60.71
CA PRO A 55 71.56 -39.93 -60.57
C PRO A 55 70.90 -40.93 -59.62
N LEU A 56 70.73 -42.16 -60.10
CA LEU A 56 70.09 -43.24 -59.38
C LEU A 56 71.01 -44.47 -59.33
N THR A 57 70.98 -45.17 -58.20
CA THR A 57 71.62 -46.47 -58.06
C THR A 57 70.55 -47.55 -57.86
N VAL A 58 70.60 -48.56 -58.72
CA VAL A 58 69.64 -49.65 -58.74
C VAL A 58 70.35 -50.98 -58.61
N THR A 59 69.85 -51.82 -57.70
CA THR A 59 70.29 -53.20 -57.51
C THR A 59 69.18 -54.14 -57.96
N GLY A 60 69.50 -55.03 -58.90
CA GLY A 60 68.61 -56.10 -59.33
C GLY A 60 69.02 -57.44 -58.72
N VAL A 61 68.10 -58.41 -58.78
CA VAL A 61 68.36 -59.83 -58.54
C VAL A 61 67.84 -60.61 -59.75
N ALA A 62 68.75 -61.32 -60.40
CA ALA A 62 68.45 -62.16 -61.55
C ALA A 62 68.71 -63.63 -61.20
N GLN A 63 67.73 -64.48 -61.42
CA GLN A 63 67.88 -65.92 -61.35
C GLN A 63 68.04 -66.46 -62.76
N CYS A 64 69.21 -67.01 -63.05
CA CYS A 64 69.56 -67.51 -64.37
C CYS A 64 69.84 -69.01 -64.34
N LYS A 65 69.53 -69.70 -65.43
CA LYS A 65 69.81 -71.11 -65.62
C LYS A 65 70.61 -71.31 -66.91
N ILE A 66 71.62 -72.18 -66.86
CA ILE A 66 72.44 -72.51 -68.03
C ILE A 66 71.72 -73.59 -68.86
N LEU A 67 71.59 -73.35 -70.16
CA LEU A 67 71.08 -74.32 -71.14
C LEU A 67 72.21 -75.15 -71.77
N HIS A 68 71.85 -76.24 -72.44
CA HIS A 68 72.82 -77.12 -73.09
C HIS A 68 73.63 -76.43 -74.19
N THR A 69 73.06 -75.43 -74.84
CA THR A 69 73.70 -74.63 -75.89
C THR A 69 74.86 -73.78 -75.38
N ALA A 70 74.89 -73.45 -74.09
CA ALA A 70 75.96 -72.69 -73.45
C ALA A 70 77.29 -73.46 -73.33
N SER A 71 77.24 -74.79 -73.49
CA SER A 71 78.41 -75.68 -73.38
C SER A 71 79.52 -75.36 -74.39
N ALA A 72 79.17 -74.77 -75.54
CA ALA A 72 80.15 -74.36 -76.54
C ALA A 72 80.87 -73.05 -76.16
N GLN A 73 80.16 -72.13 -75.50
CA GLN A 73 80.62 -70.76 -75.22
C GLN A 73 81.41 -70.64 -73.90
N PHE A 74 81.05 -71.46 -72.90
CA PHE A 74 81.66 -71.43 -71.57
C PHE A 74 82.60 -72.60 -71.31
N LEU A 75 83.03 -73.29 -72.36
CA LEU A 75 84.10 -74.28 -72.27
C LEU A 75 85.38 -73.57 -71.78
N GLU A 76 86.11 -74.20 -70.87
CA GLU A 76 87.35 -73.72 -70.23
C GLU A 76 87.23 -72.50 -69.30
N LYS A 77 86.04 -71.89 -69.15
CA LYS A 77 85.84 -70.76 -68.23
C LYS A 77 85.51 -71.20 -66.80
N SER A 78 85.99 -70.41 -65.83
CA SER A 78 85.63 -70.60 -64.42
C SER A 78 84.19 -70.16 -64.14
N VAL A 79 83.54 -70.73 -63.12
CA VAL A 79 82.17 -70.33 -62.71
C VAL A 79 82.10 -68.84 -62.39
N HIS A 80 83.18 -68.26 -61.85
CA HIS A 80 83.27 -66.83 -61.56
C HIS A 80 83.27 -65.98 -62.83
N GLU A 81 84.04 -66.35 -63.85
CA GLU A 81 84.06 -65.67 -65.16
C GLU A 81 82.71 -65.76 -65.88
N ILE A 82 82.04 -66.91 -65.80
CA ILE A 82 80.69 -67.08 -66.34
C ILE A 82 79.76 -66.08 -65.66
N LYS A 83 79.72 -66.06 -64.33
CA LYS A 83 78.89 -65.11 -63.57
C LYS A 83 79.21 -63.65 -63.92
N SER A 84 80.50 -63.29 -64.02
CA SER A 84 80.94 -61.93 -64.36
C SER A 84 80.51 -61.51 -65.77
N THR A 85 80.61 -62.41 -66.76
CA THR A 85 80.19 -62.13 -68.14
C THR A 85 78.68 -61.85 -68.21
N ILE A 86 77.88 -62.66 -67.52
CA ILE A 86 76.42 -62.50 -67.47
C ILE A 86 76.03 -61.23 -66.72
N LEU A 87 76.65 -61.00 -65.57
CA LEU A 87 76.43 -59.82 -64.74
C LEU A 87 76.72 -58.53 -65.54
N SER A 88 77.84 -58.47 -66.27
CA SER A 88 78.16 -57.31 -67.11
C SER A 88 77.14 -57.06 -68.22
N THR A 89 76.59 -58.13 -68.82
CA THR A 89 75.55 -58.01 -69.86
C THR A 89 74.24 -57.48 -69.26
N LEU A 90 73.81 -58.03 -68.12
CA LEU A 90 72.62 -57.59 -67.40
C LEU A 90 72.75 -56.14 -66.89
N GLU A 91 73.93 -55.75 -66.40
CA GLU A 91 74.21 -54.37 -66.00
C GLU A 91 74.20 -53.40 -67.17
N GLY A 92 74.67 -53.82 -68.36
CA GLY A 92 74.57 -53.05 -69.59
C GLY A 92 73.12 -52.71 -69.95
N HIS A 93 72.25 -53.72 -69.98
CA HIS A 93 70.83 -53.53 -70.27
C HIS A 93 70.10 -52.75 -69.17
N LEU A 94 70.38 -53.06 -67.89
CA LEU A 94 69.81 -52.34 -66.76
C LEU A 94 70.15 -50.85 -66.85
N ARG A 95 71.41 -50.49 -67.11
CA ARG A 95 71.85 -49.11 -67.31
C ARG A 95 71.19 -48.44 -68.51
N ALA A 96 71.05 -49.15 -69.64
CA ALA A 96 70.42 -48.60 -70.84
C ALA A 96 68.95 -48.22 -70.60
N ILE A 97 68.18 -49.09 -69.94
CA ILE A 97 66.76 -48.82 -69.64
C ILE A 97 66.61 -47.72 -68.57
N LEU A 98 67.47 -47.70 -67.54
CA LEU A 98 67.45 -46.64 -66.53
C LEU A 98 67.62 -45.24 -67.11
N GLY A 99 68.42 -45.08 -68.17
CA GLY A 99 68.61 -43.80 -68.85
C GLY A 99 67.38 -43.30 -69.63
N THR A 100 66.41 -44.18 -69.92
CA THR A 100 65.23 -43.84 -70.72
C THR A 100 64.00 -43.48 -69.89
N LEU A 101 63.94 -43.92 -68.64
CA LEU A 101 62.77 -43.76 -67.76
C LEU A 101 62.96 -42.61 -66.77
N SER A 102 61.85 -42.10 -66.23
CA SER A 102 61.87 -41.13 -65.14
C SER A 102 62.00 -41.80 -63.77
N VAL A 103 62.45 -41.04 -62.77
CA VAL A 103 62.58 -41.54 -61.39
C VAL A 103 61.23 -41.98 -60.82
N GLU A 104 60.16 -41.26 -61.15
CA GLU A 104 58.80 -41.55 -60.67
C GLU A 104 58.26 -42.86 -61.21
N GLU A 105 58.51 -43.16 -62.49
CA GLU A 105 58.09 -44.41 -63.15
C GLU A 105 58.81 -45.62 -62.54
N ILE A 106 60.14 -45.50 -62.34
CA ILE A 106 60.95 -46.55 -61.71
C ILE A 106 60.50 -46.82 -60.27
N TYR A 107 60.10 -45.77 -59.54
CA TYR A 107 59.69 -45.89 -58.14
C TYR A 107 58.26 -46.43 -57.97
N LYS A 108 57.31 -46.00 -58.81
CA LYS A 108 55.90 -46.40 -58.75
C LYS A 108 55.69 -47.84 -59.22
N ASP A 109 56.26 -48.20 -60.37
CA ASP A 109 55.96 -49.47 -61.06
C ASP A 109 57.24 -50.31 -61.28
N ARG A 110 57.80 -50.80 -60.18
CA ARG A 110 59.05 -51.58 -60.16
C ARG A 110 58.96 -52.88 -60.97
N ASP A 111 57.79 -53.52 -60.99
CA ASP A 111 57.58 -54.79 -61.68
C ASP A 111 57.53 -54.62 -63.20
N GLN A 112 56.95 -53.51 -63.68
CA GLN A 112 56.93 -53.18 -65.11
C GLN A 112 58.35 -52.91 -65.61
N PHE A 113 59.13 -52.13 -64.84
CA PHE A 113 60.53 -51.88 -65.13
C PHE A 113 61.35 -53.18 -65.15
N ALA A 114 61.16 -54.08 -64.17
CA ALA A 114 61.83 -55.38 -64.13
C ALA A 114 61.50 -56.26 -65.36
N THR A 115 60.24 -56.23 -65.80
CA THR A 115 59.78 -56.95 -66.99
C THR A 115 60.44 -56.43 -68.26
N LEU A 116 60.54 -55.11 -68.41
CA LEU A 116 61.19 -54.47 -69.56
C LEU A 116 62.68 -54.84 -69.65
N VAL A 117 63.40 -54.81 -68.53
CA VAL A 117 64.82 -55.20 -68.49
C VAL A 117 64.99 -56.68 -68.87
N ARG A 118 64.09 -57.56 -68.41
CA ARG A 118 64.08 -58.97 -68.80
C ARG A 118 63.85 -59.15 -70.30
N GLU A 119 62.88 -58.48 -70.89
CA GLU A 119 62.53 -58.61 -72.32
C GLU A 119 63.69 -58.19 -73.22
N VAL A 120 64.38 -57.12 -72.87
CA VAL A 120 65.53 -56.60 -73.65
C VAL A 120 66.76 -57.48 -73.47
N ALA A 121 67.01 -58.00 -72.27
CA ALA A 121 68.19 -58.83 -71.99
C ALA A 121 68.04 -60.30 -72.43
N ALA A 122 66.81 -60.83 -72.44
CA ALA A 122 66.52 -62.23 -72.78
C ALA A 122 67.13 -62.72 -74.11
N PRO A 123 67.05 -62.00 -75.25
CA PRO A 123 67.64 -62.47 -76.51
C PRO A 123 69.18 -62.50 -76.48
N ASP A 124 69.82 -61.61 -75.72
CA ASP A 124 71.28 -61.48 -75.68
C ASP A 124 71.92 -62.56 -74.81
N VAL A 125 71.36 -62.78 -73.62
CA VAL A 125 71.80 -63.90 -72.76
C VAL A 125 71.36 -65.25 -73.32
N GLY A 126 70.24 -65.30 -74.05
CA GLY A 126 69.75 -66.49 -74.76
C GLY A 126 70.73 -66.97 -75.82
N ARG A 127 71.36 -66.06 -76.57
CA ARG A 127 72.43 -66.38 -77.54
C ARG A 127 73.67 -67.00 -76.89
N MET A 128 73.93 -66.66 -75.63
CA MET A 128 74.99 -67.26 -74.83
C MET A 128 74.60 -68.62 -74.22
N GLY A 129 73.35 -69.06 -74.41
CA GLY A 129 72.81 -70.29 -73.84
C GLY A 129 72.36 -70.16 -72.39
N ILE A 130 71.94 -68.96 -71.97
CA ILE A 130 71.43 -68.71 -70.61
C ILE A 130 69.98 -68.30 -70.68
N GLU A 131 69.17 -68.86 -69.80
CA GLU A 131 67.76 -68.51 -69.64
C GLU A 131 67.58 -67.71 -68.33
N ILE A 132 66.94 -66.54 -68.44
CA ILE A 132 66.52 -65.76 -67.28
C ILE A 132 65.21 -66.35 -66.77
N LEU A 133 65.22 -66.94 -65.57
CA LEU A 133 64.01 -67.47 -64.94
C LEU A 133 63.17 -66.34 -64.33
N SER A 134 63.83 -65.44 -63.60
CA SER A 134 63.20 -64.30 -62.95
C SER A 134 64.19 -63.14 -62.85
N PHE A 135 63.66 -61.93 -62.96
CA PHE A 135 64.38 -60.68 -62.73
C PHE A 135 63.51 -59.79 -61.86
N THR A 136 64.04 -59.36 -60.72
CA THR A 136 63.35 -58.44 -59.82
C THR A 136 64.28 -57.33 -59.39
N ILE A 137 63.72 -56.17 -59.07
CA ILE A 137 64.48 -55.08 -58.48
C ILE A 137 64.54 -55.29 -56.96
N LYS A 138 65.74 -55.23 -56.41
CA LYS A 138 65.98 -55.35 -54.98
C LYS A 138 65.81 -53.99 -54.30
N ASP A 139 66.67 -53.04 -54.67
CA ASP A 139 66.77 -51.73 -54.03
C ASP A 139 67.00 -50.65 -55.08
N VAL A 140 66.39 -49.49 -54.84
CA VAL A 140 66.53 -48.26 -55.63
C VAL A 140 66.82 -47.14 -54.64
N TYR A 141 67.99 -46.50 -54.77
CA TYR A 141 68.38 -45.39 -53.93
C TYR A 141 69.04 -44.28 -54.75
N ASP A 142 68.88 -43.06 -54.27
CA ASP A 142 69.41 -41.84 -54.86
C ASP A 142 70.47 -41.22 -53.94
N ASP A 143 71.52 -40.64 -54.53
CA ASP A 143 72.58 -39.96 -53.77
C ASP A 143 72.20 -38.51 -53.40
N VAL A 144 71.22 -37.93 -54.12
CA VAL A 144 70.85 -36.50 -54.06
C VAL A 144 69.57 -36.24 -53.23
N GLN A 145 69.03 -37.27 -52.56
CA GLN A 145 67.87 -37.15 -51.65
C GLN A 145 66.59 -36.58 -52.33
N TYR A 146 66.46 -36.73 -53.64
CA TYR A 146 65.29 -36.42 -54.45
C TYR A 146 64.07 -37.24 -54.02
N LEU A 147 64.22 -38.56 -53.84
CA LEU A 147 63.11 -39.46 -53.46
C LEU A 147 62.50 -39.08 -52.11
N ALA A 148 63.34 -38.74 -51.14
CA ALA A 148 62.87 -38.31 -49.83
C ALA A 148 62.17 -36.94 -49.89
N SER A 149 62.59 -36.06 -50.81
CA SER A 149 61.93 -34.78 -51.03
C SER A 149 60.53 -34.94 -51.64
N LEU A 150 60.37 -35.89 -52.57
CA LEU A 150 59.06 -36.28 -53.11
C LEU A 150 58.13 -36.80 -52.02
N GLY A 151 58.65 -37.66 -51.12
CA GLY A 151 57.90 -38.17 -49.97
C GLY A 151 57.46 -37.08 -48.98
N LYS A 152 58.31 -36.06 -48.75
CA LYS A 152 57.97 -34.91 -47.90
C LYS A 152 56.79 -34.11 -48.46
N ALA A 153 56.78 -33.84 -49.77
CA ALA A 153 55.70 -33.12 -50.42
C ALA A 153 54.37 -33.88 -50.29
N GLN A 154 54.35 -35.18 -50.57
CA GLN A 154 53.15 -36.00 -50.45
C GLN A 154 52.66 -36.07 -48.99
N THR A 155 53.57 -36.19 -48.03
CA THR A 155 53.24 -36.19 -46.60
C THR A 155 52.63 -34.86 -46.16
N ALA A 156 53.14 -33.73 -46.67
CA ALA A 156 52.59 -32.42 -46.38
C ALA A 156 51.18 -32.24 -46.95
N VAL A 157 50.91 -32.77 -48.15
CA VAL A 157 49.56 -32.79 -48.76
C VAL A 157 48.59 -33.58 -47.88
N VAL A 158 48.95 -34.82 -47.51
CA VAL A 158 48.09 -35.67 -46.68
C VAL A 158 47.83 -35.06 -45.31
N LYS A 159 48.85 -34.45 -44.67
CA LYS A 159 48.68 -33.75 -43.40
C LYS A 159 47.73 -32.56 -43.52
N ARG A 160 47.92 -31.71 -44.54
CA ARG A 160 47.04 -30.57 -44.80
C ARG A 160 45.59 -31.01 -45.00
N ASP A 161 45.36 -32.05 -45.80
CA ASP A 161 44.01 -32.54 -46.07
C ASP A 161 43.38 -33.15 -44.80
N ALA A 162 44.17 -33.85 -43.98
CA ALA A 162 43.72 -34.34 -42.68
C ALA A 162 43.37 -33.20 -41.72
N ASP A 163 44.19 -32.15 -41.64
CA ASP A 163 43.94 -30.97 -40.79
C ASP A 163 42.68 -30.23 -41.23
N VAL A 164 42.44 -30.10 -42.54
CA VAL A 164 41.20 -29.54 -43.09
C VAL A 164 40.00 -30.39 -42.67
N GLY A 165 40.08 -31.71 -42.80
CA GLY A 165 39.00 -32.62 -42.39
C GLY A 165 38.68 -32.54 -40.89
N VAL A 166 39.69 -32.42 -40.03
CA VAL A 166 39.51 -32.22 -38.58
C VAL A 166 38.86 -30.86 -38.29
N ALA A 167 39.28 -29.80 -38.97
CA ALA A 167 38.73 -28.46 -38.79
C ALA A 167 37.25 -28.37 -39.23
N GLU A 168 36.88 -29.03 -40.33
CA GLU A 168 35.50 -29.12 -40.80
C GLU A 168 34.62 -29.92 -39.83
N ALA A 169 35.09 -31.10 -39.39
CA ALA A 169 34.36 -31.91 -38.41
C ALA A 169 34.11 -31.16 -37.09
N ASN A 170 35.11 -30.43 -36.58
CA ASN A 170 34.97 -29.62 -35.37
C ASN A 170 34.00 -28.45 -35.57
N ARG A 171 34.02 -27.80 -36.74
CA ARG A 171 33.08 -26.73 -37.09
C ARG A 171 31.65 -27.24 -37.09
N ASP A 172 31.40 -28.36 -37.76
CA ASP A 172 30.06 -28.95 -37.87
C ASP A 172 29.54 -29.45 -36.52
N ALA A 173 30.42 -30.05 -35.70
CA ALA A 173 30.10 -30.41 -34.32
C ALA A 173 29.70 -29.18 -33.50
N GLY A 174 30.48 -28.10 -33.57
CA GLY A 174 30.18 -26.85 -32.87
C GLY A 174 28.89 -26.17 -33.32
N ILE A 175 28.56 -26.19 -34.62
CA ILE A 175 27.28 -25.67 -35.13
C ILE A 175 26.12 -26.50 -34.55
N ARG A 176 26.22 -27.83 -34.61
CA ARG A 176 25.17 -28.71 -34.10
C ARG A 176 24.97 -28.54 -32.59
N GLU A 177 26.06 -28.39 -31.84
CA GLU A 177 26.02 -28.15 -30.40
C GLU A 177 25.33 -26.82 -30.08
N ALA A 178 25.71 -25.74 -30.76
CA ALA A 178 25.09 -24.43 -30.58
C ALA A 178 23.60 -24.41 -30.96
N GLU A 179 23.20 -25.14 -32.00
CA GLU A 179 21.79 -25.30 -32.38
C GLU A 179 21.00 -26.08 -31.32
N CYS A 180 21.54 -27.21 -30.85
CA CYS A 180 20.96 -27.98 -29.76
C CYS A 180 20.82 -27.17 -28.49
N GLU A 181 21.84 -26.36 -28.14
CA GLU A 181 21.83 -25.52 -26.95
C GLU A 181 20.80 -24.40 -27.04
N LYS A 182 20.70 -23.72 -28.21
CA LYS A 182 19.62 -22.75 -28.46
C LYS A 182 18.24 -23.37 -28.31
N ALA A 183 18.00 -24.52 -28.95
CA ALA A 183 16.72 -25.21 -28.85
C ALA A 183 16.40 -25.63 -27.41
N ALA A 184 17.40 -26.10 -26.65
CA ALA A 184 17.24 -26.44 -25.23
C ALA A 184 16.91 -25.20 -24.39
N MET A 185 17.58 -24.08 -24.62
CA MET A 185 17.30 -22.81 -23.96
C MET A 185 15.90 -22.30 -24.29
N ASP A 186 15.45 -22.36 -25.54
CA ASP A 186 14.11 -21.94 -25.94
C ASP A 186 13.02 -22.76 -25.23
N ILE A 187 13.21 -24.08 -25.11
CA ILE A 187 12.30 -24.95 -24.35
C ILE A 187 12.29 -24.55 -22.88
N LYS A 188 13.48 -24.28 -22.31
CA LYS A 188 13.61 -23.86 -20.91
C LYS A 188 12.89 -22.53 -20.67
N TYR A 189 13.13 -21.50 -21.49
CA TYR A 189 12.45 -20.21 -21.37
C TYR A 189 10.94 -20.31 -21.53
N ASN A 190 10.45 -21.12 -22.47
CA ASN A 190 9.02 -21.37 -22.63
C ASN A 190 8.43 -22.09 -21.40
N THR A 191 9.18 -23.01 -20.80
CA THR A 191 8.75 -23.71 -19.59
C THR A 191 8.73 -22.78 -18.39
N ASP A 192 9.79 -22.00 -18.20
CA ASP A 192 9.92 -21.02 -17.12
C ASP A 192 8.82 -19.96 -17.21
N THR A 193 8.53 -19.45 -18.41
CA THR A 193 7.41 -18.51 -18.65
C THR A 193 6.09 -19.11 -18.19
N LYS A 194 5.82 -20.37 -18.55
CA LYS A 194 4.59 -21.08 -18.12
C LYS A 194 4.56 -21.28 -16.61
N VAL A 195 5.68 -21.59 -15.97
CA VAL A 195 5.75 -21.76 -14.51
C VAL A 195 5.43 -20.44 -13.80
N GLU A 196 6.05 -19.35 -14.24
CA GLU A 196 5.81 -18.02 -13.68
C GLU A 196 4.37 -17.53 -13.92
N ASP A 197 3.80 -17.78 -15.09
CA ASP A 197 2.40 -17.46 -15.38
C ASP A 197 1.45 -18.22 -14.45
N ASN A 198 1.69 -19.53 -14.25
CA ASN A 198 0.90 -20.34 -13.32
C ASN A 198 1.07 -19.87 -11.87
N ALA A 199 2.29 -19.52 -11.45
CA ALA A 199 2.56 -18.99 -10.12
C ALA A 199 1.85 -17.65 -9.88
N ARG A 200 1.90 -16.75 -10.86
CA ARG A 200 1.17 -15.47 -10.82
C ARG A 200 -0.33 -15.69 -10.76
N LEU A 201 -0.87 -16.59 -11.57
CA LEU A 201 -2.31 -16.90 -11.57
C LEU A 201 -2.76 -17.46 -10.21
N PHE A 202 -1.97 -18.38 -9.64
CA PHE A 202 -2.21 -18.94 -8.32
C PHE A 202 -2.18 -17.85 -7.24
N GLN A 203 -1.21 -16.94 -7.27
CA GLN A 203 -1.13 -15.83 -6.32
C GLN A 203 -2.32 -14.87 -6.43
N LEU A 204 -2.77 -14.55 -7.66
CA LEU A 204 -3.96 -13.72 -7.88
C LEU A 204 -5.23 -14.39 -7.34
N GLN A 205 -5.42 -15.68 -7.61
CA GLN A 205 -6.55 -16.44 -7.07
C GLN A 205 -6.51 -16.47 -5.54
N LYS A 206 -5.35 -16.72 -4.94
CA LYS A 206 -5.17 -16.69 -3.49
C LYS A 206 -5.53 -15.31 -2.92
N ALA A 207 -5.04 -14.23 -3.52
CA ALA A 207 -5.35 -12.87 -3.07
C ALA A 207 -6.85 -12.56 -3.16
N ASN A 208 -7.53 -13.01 -4.22
CA ASN A 208 -8.98 -12.87 -4.35
C ASN A 208 -9.72 -13.64 -3.24
N PHE A 209 -9.34 -14.90 -2.98
CA PHE A 209 -9.94 -15.68 -1.89
C PHE A 209 -9.65 -15.07 -0.52
N ASP A 210 -8.44 -14.58 -0.28
CA ASP A 210 -8.10 -13.90 0.98
C ASP A 210 -8.92 -12.62 1.15
N GLN A 211 -9.15 -11.86 0.08
CA GLN A 211 -10.04 -10.69 0.09
C GLN A 211 -11.47 -11.10 0.44
N GLU A 212 -12.03 -12.12 -0.21
CA GLU A 212 -13.38 -12.63 0.08
C GLU A 212 -13.49 -13.10 1.53
N VAL A 213 -12.55 -13.91 2.01
CA VAL A 213 -12.50 -14.40 3.39
C VAL A 213 -12.39 -13.23 4.38
N ASN A 214 -11.58 -12.22 4.09
CA ASN A 214 -11.43 -11.05 4.95
C ASN A 214 -12.69 -10.19 4.98
N THR A 215 -13.37 -9.99 3.84
CA THR A 215 -14.66 -9.29 3.81
C THR A 215 -15.72 -10.02 4.62
N ALA A 216 -15.86 -11.34 4.43
CA ALA A 216 -16.80 -12.16 5.20
C ALA A 216 -16.48 -12.16 6.70
N LYS A 217 -15.20 -12.21 7.08
CA LYS A 217 -14.76 -12.09 8.49
C LYS A 217 -15.09 -10.71 9.07
N ALA A 218 -14.83 -9.63 8.33
CA ALA A 218 -15.15 -8.27 8.78
C ALA A 218 -16.66 -8.08 8.95
N GLU A 219 -17.47 -8.58 8.03
CA GLU A 219 -18.93 -8.58 8.16
C GLU A 219 -19.40 -9.38 9.38
N ALA A 220 -18.86 -10.59 9.59
CA ALA A 220 -19.17 -11.41 10.76
C ALA A 220 -18.80 -10.71 12.08
N GLN A 221 -17.64 -10.05 12.11
CA GLN A 221 -17.17 -9.29 13.28
C GLN A 221 -18.08 -8.07 13.55
N LEU A 222 -18.42 -7.30 12.52
CA LEU A 222 -19.35 -6.17 12.63
C LEU A 222 -20.74 -6.64 13.08
N ALA A 223 -21.23 -7.76 12.56
CA ALA A 223 -22.50 -8.35 12.98
C ALA A 223 -22.46 -8.77 14.46
N TYR A 224 -21.36 -9.38 14.91
CA TYR A 224 -21.16 -9.75 16.32
C TYR A 224 -21.15 -8.52 17.23
N GLU A 225 -20.38 -7.48 16.86
CA GLU A 225 -20.31 -6.22 17.61
C GLU A 225 -21.66 -5.50 17.66
N LEU A 226 -22.39 -5.47 16.54
CA LEU A 226 -23.75 -4.91 16.47
C LEU A 226 -24.70 -5.67 17.39
N GLN A 227 -24.64 -7.00 17.43
CA GLN A 227 -25.45 -7.81 18.33
C GLN A 227 -25.08 -7.58 19.79
N ALA A 228 -23.79 -7.51 20.12
CA ALA A 228 -23.32 -7.20 21.46
C ALA A 228 -23.81 -5.80 21.91
N ALA A 229 -23.77 -4.80 21.02
CA ALA A 229 -24.29 -3.45 21.30
C ALA A 229 -25.80 -3.45 21.53
N LYS A 230 -26.59 -4.16 20.70
CA LYS A 230 -28.04 -4.32 20.89
C LYS A 230 -28.38 -4.97 22.24
N ILE A 231 -27.65 -6.03 22.61
CA ILE A 231 -27.83 -6.70 23.90
C ILE A 231 -27.49 -5.75 25.05
N ARG A 232 -26.36 -5.04 24.97
CA ARG A 232 -25.98 -4.03 25.98
C ARG A 232 -27.02 -2.91 26.11
N GLN A 233 -27.58 -2.44 24.99
CA GLN A 233 -28.66 -1.46 25.01
C GLN A 233 -29.92 -2.01 25.69
N ARG A 234 -30.27 -3.27 25.43
CA ARG A 234 -31.40 -3.95 26.09
C ARG A 234 -31.16 -4.09 27.60
N ILE A 235 -29.99 -4.55 28.02
CA ILE A 235 -29.59 -4.65 29.43
C ILE A 235 -29.69 -3.27 30.10
N ARG A 236 -29.14 -2.22 29.48
CA ARG A 236 -29.22 -0.85 30.02
C ARG A 236 -30.67 -0.38 30.18
N ASN A 237 -31.54 -0.68 29.22
CA ASN A 237 -32.95 -0.34 29.32
C ASN A 237 -33.62 -1.07 30.50
N GLU A 238 -33.31 -2.35 30.72
CA GLU A 238 -33.78 -3.10 31.88
C GLU A 238 -33.21 -2.55 33.20
N GLU A 239 -31.93 -2.22 33.26
CA GLU A 239 -31.30 -1.57 34.42
C GLU A 239 -31.98 -0.23 34.79
N ILE A 240 -32.34 0.57 33.79
CA ILE A 240 -33.08 1.83 34.00
C ILE A 240 -34.46 1.53 34.57
N GLN A 241 -35.16 0.49 34.09
CA GLN A 241 -36.46 0.10 34.64
C GLN A 241 -36.33 -0.33 36.10
N ILE A 242 -35.32 -1.13 36.44
CA ILE A 242 -35.03 -1.52 37.83
C ILE A 242 -34.81 -0.26 38.69
N LYS A 243 -33.98 0.69 38.24
CA LYS A 243 -33.73 1.95 38.96
C LYS A 243 -35.00 2.79 39.13
N ILE A 244 -35.89 2.84 38.13
CA ILE A 244 -37.16 3.57 38.25
C ILE A 244 -38.04 2.90 39.31
N VAL A 245 -38.10 1.58 39.35
CA VAL A 245 -38.86 0.84 40.36
C VAL A 245 -38.28 1.06 41.76
N GLU A 246 -36.95 0.96 41.93
CA GLU A 246 -36.26 1.26 43.18
C GLU A 246 -36.53 2.70 43.64
N ARG A 247 -36.39 3.68 42.75
CA ARG A 247 -36.67 5.09 43.05
C ARG A 247 -38.12 5.30 43.46
N ARG A 248 -39.08 4.69 42.75
CA ARG A 248 -40.51 4.74 43.11
C ARG A 248 -40.75 4.15 44.48
N LYS A 249 -40.13 3.01 44.80
CA LYS A 249 -40.23 2.38 46.12
C LYS A 249 -39.61 3.26 47.21
N GLN A 250 -38.49 3.92 46.93
CA GLN A 250 -37.88 4.86 47.87
C GLN A 250 -38.79 6.07 48.13
N ILE A 251 -39.39 6.66 47.07
CA ILE A 251 -40.36 7.75 47.22
C ILE A 251 -41.58 7.27 48.02
N GLU A 252 -42.06 6.04 47.80
CA GLU A 252 -43.18 5.47 48.55
C GLU A 252 -42.86 5.32 50.04
N VAL A 253 -41.65 4.87 50.38
CA VAL A 253 -41.18 4.79 51.78
C VAL A 253 -41.03 6.19 52.38
N GLU A 254 -40.42 7.14 51.66
CA GLU A 254 -40.28 8.53 52.09
C GLU A 254 -41.66 9.19 52.31
N ASP A 255 -42.65 8.97 51.43
CA ASP A 255 -44.01 9.48 51.62
C ASP A 255 -44.67 8.86 52.86
N GLN A 256 -44.47 7.56 53.12
CA GLN A 256 -44.94 6.92 54.34
C GLN A 256 -44.27 7.50 55.61
N GLU A 257 -42.96 7.78 55.56
CA GLU A 257 -42.24 8.42 56.67
C GLU A 257 -42.72 9.85 56.90
N VAL A 258 -42.93 10.64 55.84
CA VAL A 258 -43.48 12.00 55.92
C VAL A 258 -44.88 11.96 56.54
N ARG A 259 -45.75 11.04 56.12
CA ARG A 259 -47.09 10.88 56.72
C ARG A 259 -47.01 10.53 58.21
N ARG A 260 -46.14 9.60 58.60
CA ARG A 260 -45.92 9.26 60.01
C ARG A 260 -45.45 10.48 60.80
N MET A 261 -44.48 11.21 60.27
CA MET A 261 -43.93 12.42 60.88
C MET A 261 -44.98 13.54 60.96
N GLU A 262 -45.84 13.70 59.95
CA GLU A 262 -46.95 14.65 59.96
C GLU A 262 -47.95 14.34 61.08
N TYR A 263 -48.30 13.05 61.28
CA TYR A 263 -49.14 12.64 62.41
C TYR A 263 -48.46 12.90 63.76
N GLU A 264 -47.17 12.62 63.90
CA GLU A 264 -46.41 12.92 65.13
C GLU A 264 -46.37 14.43 65.42
N LEU A 265 -46.14 15.27 64.40
CA LEU A 265 -46.13 16.73 64.51
C LEU A 265 -47.53 17.28 64.81
N GLN A 266 -48.56 16.73 64.17
CA GLN A 266 -49.96 17.09 64.41
C GLN A 266 -50.33 16.84 65.88
N SER A 267 -49.98 15.66 66.41
CA SER A 267 -50.24 15.31 67.81
C SER A 267 -49.41 16.15 68.80
N THR A 268 -48.14 16.40 68.51
CA THR A 268 -47.20 17.01 69.48
C THR A 268 -47.26 18.53 69.51
N VAL A 269 -47.39 19.17 68.35
CA VAL A 269 -47.31 20.64 68.22
C VAL A 269 -48.67 21.24 67.95
N ARG A 270 -49.38 20.72 66.95
CA ARG A 270 -50.60 21.37 66.46
C ARG A 270 -51.77 21.23 67.43
N LEU A 271 -52.05 20.04 67.95
CA LEU A 271 -53.16 19.82 68.90
C LEU A 271 -52.99 20.65 70.20
N PRO A 272 -51.81 20.69 70.85
CA PRO A 272 -51.61 21.55 72.02
C PRO A 272 -51.71 23.04 71.68
N ALA A 273 -51.16 23.46 70.53
CA ALA A 273 -51.25 24.86 70.10
C ALA A 273 -52.69 25.28 69.80
N GLU A 274 -53.50 24.43 69.17
CA GLU A 274 -54.94 24.66 68.96
C GLU A 274 -55.70 24.71 70.29
N ALA A 275 -55.38 23.82 71.24
CA ALA A 275 -55.99 23.82 72.57
C ALA A 275 -55.66 25.12 73.34
N GLU A 276 -54.42 25.58 73.30
CA GLU A 276 -54.01 26.86 73.90
C GLU A 276 -54.65 28.06 73.19
N HIS A 277 -54.69 28.08 71.85
CA HIS A 277 -55.39 29.11 71.08
C HIS A 277 -56.87 29.19 71.45
N TYR A 278 -57.54 28.05 71.61
CA TYR A 278 -58.93 27.99 72.02
C TYR A 278 -59.13 28.55 73.44
N LYS A 279 -58.27 28.17 74.40
CA LYS A 279 -58.30 28.73 75.77
C LYS A 279 -58.12 30.25 75.77
N ILE A 280 -57.09 30.75 75.08
CA ILE A 280 -56.80 32.19 74.99
C ILE A 280 -57.95 32.93 74.31
N GLY A 281 -58.50 32.38 73.22
CA GLY A 281 -59.66 32.92 72.53
C GLY A 281 -60.88 33.04 73.46
N ARG A 282 -61.18 31.99 74.23
CA ARG A 282 -62.28 32.00 75.21
C ARG A 282 -62.07 33.00 76.33
N VAL A 283 -60.84 33.14 76.85
CA VAL A 283 -60.50 34.13 77.86
C VAL A 283 -60.62 35.55 77.29
N ALA A 284 -60.17 35.79 76.06
CA ALA A 284 -60.26 37.08 75.39
C ALA A 284 -61.72 37.47 75.07
N GLU A 285 -62.53 36.50 74.65
CA GLU A 285 -63.97 36.66 74.44
C GLU A 285 -64.66 37.03 75.76
N GLY A 286 -64.39 36.31 76.85
CA GLY A 286 -64.90 36.66 78.19
C GLY A 286 -64.54 38.09 78.62
N LYS A 287 -63.30 38.52 78.40
CA LYS A 287 -62.86 39.90 78.68
C LYS A 287 -63.59 40.93 77.82
N ARG A 288 -63.77 40.67 76.51
CA ARG A 288 -64.53 41.57 75.62
C ARG A 288 -65.98 41.71 76.08
N THR A 289 -66.63 40.61 76.43
CA THR A 289 -68.01 40.65 76.91
C THR A 289 -68.11 41.45 78.22
N GLN A 290 -67.13 41.31 79.12
CA GLN A 290 -67.06 42.11 80.35
C GLN A 290 -66.91 43.61 80.06
N THR A 291 -66.03 44.01 79.14
CA THR A 291 -65.85 45.44 78.81
C THR A 291 -67.04 46.04 78.08
N VAL A 292 -67.68 45.29 77.17
CA VAL A 292 -68.90 45.74 76.49
C VAL A 292 -70.04 45.90 77.48
N ASN A 293 -70.27 44.92 78.36
CA ASN A 293 -71.33 45.00 79.37
C ASN A 293 -71.10 46.16 80.36
N ALA A 294 -69.85 46.44 80.74
CA ALA A 294 -69.52 47.60 81.57
C ALA A 294 -69.79 48.93 80.84
N ALA A 295 -69.43 49.01 79.55
CA ALA A 295 -69.70 50.20 78.74
C ALA A 295 -71.19 50.43 78.51
N THR A 296 -71.99 49.37 78.30
CA THR A 296 -73.44 49.48 78.18
C THR A 296 -74.09 49.91 79.49
N ALA A 297 -73.60 49.42 80.64
CA ALA A 297 -74.12 49.84 81.95
C ALA A 297 -73.85 51.33 82.22
N GLU A 298 -72.67 51.85 81.86
CA GLU A 298 -72.38 53.28 82.01
C GLU A 298 -73.20 54.13 81.02
N ALA A 299 -73.42 53.65 79.79
CA ALA A 299 -74.28 54.32 78.81
C ALA A 299 -75.75 54.42 79.29
N GLU A 300 -76.29 53.35 79.88
CA GLU A 300 -77.64 53.38 80.47
C GLU A 300 -77.74 54.35 81.65
N LYS A 301 -76.71 54.42 82.50
CA LYS A 301 -76.65 55.38 83.61
C LYS A 301 -76.68 56.83 83.12
N ILE A 302 -75.90 57.16 82.09
CA ILE A 302 -75.91 58.50 81.48
C ILE A 302 -77.29 58.81 80.87
N ARG A 303 -77.91 57.84 80.18
CA ARG A 303 -79.24 58.03 79.59
C ARG A 303 -80.30 58.33 80.67
N LEU A 304 -80.31 57.58 81.77
CA LEU A 304 -81.26 57.79 82.87
C LEU A 304 -81.06 59.16 83.55
N ILE A 305 -79.82 59.62 83.70
CA ILE A 305 -79.53 60.96 84.23
C ILE A 305 -80.04 62.03 83.24
N GLY A 306 -79.77 61.87 81.94
CA GLY A 306 -80.23 62.80 80.92
C GLY A 306 -81.76 62.89 80.81
N GLU A 307 -82.48 61.77 80.94
CA GLU A 307 -83.94 61.75 80.99
C GLU A 307 -84.49 62.49 82.23
N ALA A 308 -83.84 62.33 83.38
CA ALA A 308 -84.23 63.05 84.60
C ALA A 308 -83.99 64.56 84.48
N GLU A 309 -82.87 64.98 83.88
CA GLU A 309 -82.56 66.39 83.62
C GLU A 309 -83.52 67.02 82.61
N ALA A 310 -83.89 66.30 81.55
CA ALA A 310 -84.86 66.77 80.56
C ALA A 310 -86.24 67.03 81.19
N HIS A 311 -86.72 66.11 82.03
CA HIS A 311 -87.98 66.28 82.75
C HIS A 311 -87.96 67.47 83.73
N ALA A 312 -86.83 67.72 84.40
CA ALA A 312 -86.68 68.88 85.27
C ALA A 312 -86.77 70.21 84.50
N LEU A 313 -86.14 70.28 83.31
CA LEU A 313 -86.19 71.47 82.46
C LEU A 313 -87.59 71.74 81.90
N GLU A 314 -88.32 70.69 81.53
CA GLU A 314 -89.67 70.79 80.98
C GLU A 314 -90.65 71.39 82.01
N ALA A 315 -90.56 70.97 83.27
CA ALA A 315 -91.37 71.51 84.37
C ALA A 315 -91.07 73.01 84.65
N ILE A 316 -89.81 73.41 84.53
CA ILE A 316 -89.41 74.83 84.63
C ILE A 316 -89.97 75.63 83.45
N GLY A 317 -89.87 75.09 82.23
CA GLY A 317 -90.37 75.73 81.00
C GLY A 317 -91.89 75.98 81.02
N VAL A 318 -92.68 75.04 81.53
CA VAL A 318 -94.13 75.22 81.69
C VAL A 318 -94.45 76.35 82.67
N SER A 319 -93.72 76.44 83.78
CA SER A 319 -93.91 77.47 84.79
C SER A 319 -93.55 78.88 84.25
N GLU A 320 -92.49 79.00 83.46
CA GLU A 320 -92.14 80.27 82.80
C GLU A 320 -93.16 80.69 81.75
N ALA A 321 -93.69 79.74 80.97
CA ALA A 321 -94.72 80.00 79.97
C ALA A 321 -96.03 80.52 80.60
N GLU A 322 -96.45 79.94 81.74
CA GLU A 322 -97.61 80.43 82.49
C GLU A 322 -97.38 81.84 83.07
N ARG A 323 -96.17 82.10 83.58
CA ARG A 323 -95.80 83.42 84.10
C ARG A 323 -95.84 84.51 83.01
N MET A 324 -95.44 84.17 81.78
CA MET A 324 -95.55 85.07 80.62
C MET A 324 -97.00 85.30 80.19
N ARG A 325 -97.86 84.28 80.20
CA ARG A 325 -99.30 84.44 79.89
C ARG A 325 -100.01 85.38 80.87
N MET A 326 -99.71 85.26 82.16
CA MET A 326 -100.25 86.15 83.20
C MET A 326 -99.82 87.62 82.98
N LYS A 327 -98.55 87.85 82.62
CA LYS A 327 -98.09 89.20 82.25
C LYS A 327 -98.87 89.75 81.05
N ALA A 328 -99.10 88.96 80.00
CA ALA A 328 -99.84 89.41 78.82
C ALA A 328 -101.32 89.76 79.13
N ALA A 329 -101.97 89.05 80.04
CA ALA A 329 -103.35 89.32 80.44
C ALA A 329 -103.53 90.65 81.19
N VAL A 330 -102.55 91.07 81.98
CA VAL A 330 -102.57 92.34 82.73
C VAL A 330 -102.45 93.54 81.78
N TYR A 331 -101.62 93.44 80.73
CA TYR A 331 -101.42 94.53 79.77
C TYR A 331 -102.68 94.85 78.95
N LYS A 332 -103.59 93.89 78.75
CA LYS A 332 -104.82 94.09 77.96
C LYS A 332 -105.88 94.95 78.68
N LYS A 333 -105.75 95.18 79.99
CA LYS A 333 -106.75 95.90 80.80
C LYS A 333 -106.47 97.40 81.02
N TYR A 334 -105.31 97.92 80.60
CA TYR A 334 -105.01 99.36 80.73
C TYR A 334 -105.45 100.12 79.46
N GLY A 335 -106.48 100.97 79.57
CA GLY A 335 -107.02 101.79 78.46
C GLY A 335 -106.05 102.86 77.94
N GLU A 336 -106.38 103.49 76.80
CA GLU A 336 -105.51 104.30 75.91
C GLU A 336 -104.57 105.32 76.58
N ALA A 337 -104.84 105.79 77.80
CA ALA A 337 -103.95 106.66 78.57
C ALA A 337 -102.61 105.99 79.00
N ALA A 338 -102.56 104.66 79.13
CA ALA A 338 -101.36 103.94 79.56
C ALA A 338 -100.35 103.69 78.43
N ILE A 339 -100.84 103.55 77.18
CA ILE A 339 -99.97 103.37 76.01
C ILE A 339 -99.13 104.63 75.77
N LEU A 340 -99.71 105.81 76.02
CA LEU A 340 -98.98 107.07 75.97
C LEU A 340 -97.89 107.16 77.04
N ASN A 341 -98.13 106.65 78.26
CA ASN A 341 -97.13 106.63 79.33
C ASN A 341 -95.97 105.67 79.02
N ILE A 342 -96.25 104.50 78.43
CA ILE A 342 -95.21 103.55 78.00
C ILE A 342 -94.39 104.14 76.84
N ALA A 343 -95.02 104.82 75.88
CA ALA A 343 -94.32 105.51 74.79
C ALA A 343 -93.43 106.66 75.32
N LEU A 344 -93.92 107.43 76.31
CA LEU A 344 -93.13 108.47 76.98
C LEU A 344 -91.98 107.91 77.82
N ASN A 345 -92.12 106.75 78.45
CA ASN A 345 -91.03 106.09 79.20
C ASN A 345 -90.01 105.36 78.33
N ALA A 346 -90.35 105.02 77.09
CA ALA A 346 -89.42 104.39 76.14
C ALA A 346 -88.53 105.42 75.41
N LEU A 347 -88.99 106.67 75.27
CA LEU A 347 -88.25 107.76 74.62
C LEU A 347 -86.84 108.01 75.18
N PRO A 348 -86.59 107.97 76.52
CA PRO A 348 -85.24 108.13 77.06
C PRO A 348 -84.27 107.03 76.64
N LYS A 349 -84.73 105.78 76.51
CA LYS A 349 -83.86 104.66 76.10
C LYS A 349 -83.47 104.73 74.63
N ILE A 350 -84.38 105.22 73.77
CA ILE A 350 -84.08 105.43 72.36
C ILE A 350 -83.15 106.65 72.18
N ALA A 351 -83.36 107.73 72.95
CA ALA A 351 -82.42 108.86 72.97
C ALA A 351 -81.03 108.44 73.47
N ALA A 352 -80.94 107.53 74.45
CA ALA A 352 -79.68 107.00 74.95
C ALA A 352 -78.91 106.17 73.89
N GLU A 353 -79.60 105.32 73.13
CA GLU A 353 -78.95 104.53 72.06
C GLU A 353 -78.59 105.37 70.83
N VAL A 354 -79.37 106.40 70.49
CA VAL A 354 -79.04 107.31 69.37
C VAL A 354 -77.90 108.28 69.71
N ALA A 355 -77.73 108.66 70.99
CA ALA A 355 -76.61 109.50 71.45
C ALA A 355 -75.32 108.71 71.74
N ALA A 356 -75.41 107.39 71.96
CA ALA A 356 -74.27 106.54 72.28
C ALA A 356 -73.08 106.63 71.28
N PRO A 357 -73.27 106.87 69.96
CA PRO A 357 -72.16 107.03 69.03
C PRO A 357 -71.51 108.44 69.05
N LEU A 358 -72.23 109.49 69.48
CA LEU A 358 -71.69 110.86 69.59
C LEU A 358 -70.89 111.07 70.89
N ALA A 359 -71.21 110.33 71.97
CA ALA A 359 -70.48 110.36 73.23
C ALA A 359 -69.13 109.62 73.20
N ARG A 360 -68.81 108.90 72.12
CA ARG A 360 -67.56 108.13 71.97
C ARG A 360 -66.60 108.72 70.92
N THR A 361 -66.75 109.99 70.56
CA THR A 361 -65.79 110.72 69.71
C THR A 361 -65.32 111.99 70.41
N GLU A 362 -64.40 111.82 71.36
CA GLU A 362 -63.53 112.88 71.87
C GLU A 362 -62.10 112.34 71.80
N GLU A 363 -61.17 113.14 71.24
CA GLU A 363 -59.73 112.86 71.06
C GLU A 363 -59.29 112.32 69.69
N ILE A 364 -59.30 113.25 68.74
CA ILE A 364 -58.40 113.36 67.58
C ILE A 364 -57.07 113.94 68.08
N VAL A 365 -55.92 113.41 67.63
CA VAL A 365 -54.59 114.08 67.42
C VAL A 365 -53.47 113.03 67.44
N LEU A 366 -52.34 113.13 66.73
CA LEU A 366 -51.91 113.62 65.41
C LEU A 366 -50.37 113.52 65.44
N LEU A 367 -49.75 113.13 64.32
CA LEU A 367 -48.37 113.50 63.90
C LEU A 367 -47.20 112.95 64.74
N GLY A 368 -46.01 112.75 64.18
CA GLY A 368 -45.44 113.09 62.87
C GLY A 368 -44.13 112.31 62.74
N GLY A 369 -43.75 111.83 61.56
CA GLY A 369 -43.06 112.62 60.52
C GLY A 369 -41.62 112.10 60.51
N SER A 370 -40.99 111.65 59.43
CA SER A 370 -40.77 112.17 58.06
C SER A 370 -40.04 111.03 57.31
N ASP A 371 -39.97 110.85 56.01
CA ASP A 371 -40.52 111.43 54.79
C ASP A 371 -40.40 110.32 53.74
N THR A 372 -41.48 109.97 53.06
CA THR A 372 -41.54 109.47 51.66
C THR A 372 -43.01 109.24 51.33
N THR A 373 -43.67 110.33 50.98
CA THR A 373 -45.04 110.38 50.49
C THR A 373 -45.11 109.90 49.04
N SER A 374 -45.60 108.67 48.84
CA SER A 374 -46.46 108.23 47.73
C SER A 374 -46.55 106.70 47.74
N GLY A 375 -47.52 106.17 48.49
CA GLY A 375 -47.77 104.73 48.60
C GLY A 375 -48.83 104.36 49.64
N GLU A 376 -49.73 105.29 49.97
CA GLU A 376 -51.01 104.92 50.57
C GLU A 376 -51.74 103.90 49.68
N ILE A 377 -52.48 102.99 50.33
CA ILE A 377 -53.61 102.17 49.83
C ILE A 377 -53.48 100.64 50.07
N THR A 378 -52.30 100.03 50.24
CA THR A 378 -52.24 98.55 50.05
C THR A 378 -51.88 97.68 51.26
N ARG A 379 -51.90 98.16 52.52
CA ARG A 379 -51.48 97.25 53.62
C ARG A 379 -52.17 97.33 54.98
N LEU A 380 -53.19 98.18 55.17
CA LEU A 380 -53.93 98.27 56.44
C LEU A 380 -55.46 98.31 56.26
N VAL A 381 -55.97 97.55 55.29
CA VAL A 381 -57.35 97.06 55.25
C VAL A 381 -57.29 95.61 54.80
N GLY A 382 -57.79 94.67 55.62
CA GLY A 382 -58.13 93.35 55.10
C GLY A 382 -58.09 92.14 56.04
N GLN A 383 -57.65 92.23 57.29
CA GLN A 383 -57.49 91.01 58.12
C GLN A 383 -58.18 91.03 59.48
N VAL A 384 -59.28 91.77 59.60
CA VAL A 384 -60.24 91.69 60.71
C VAL A 384 -61.64 91.83 60.05
N PRO A 385 -62.61 90.96 60.36
CA PRO A 385 -63.20 90.02 59.41
C PRO A 385 -64.47 90.46 58.67
N PRO A 386 -64.60 90.00 57.40
CA PRO A 386 -65.87 89.47 56.88
C PRO A 386 -65.69 88.04 56.31
N ALA A 387 -64.95 87.15 56.99
CA ALA A 387 -65.02 85.70 56.72
C ALA A 387 -66.40 85.10 57.03
N VAL A 388 -67.28 85.88 57.68
CA VAL A 388 -68.69 85.57 57.91
C VAL A 388 -69.47 85.44 56.58
N GLN A 389 -68.93 85.93 55.45
CA GLN A 389 -69.53 85.73 54.13
C GLN A 389 -69.15 84.39 53.47
N ALA A 390 -68.11 83.69 53.96
CA ALA A 390 -67.71 82.37 53.45
C ALA A 390 -68.54 81.21 54.02
N LEU A 391 -69.33 81.45 55.06
CA LEU A 391 -69.98 80.36 55.79
C LEU A 391 -71.48 80.21 55.51
N THR A 392 -72.07 80.99 54.58
CA THR A 392 -73.52 80.89 54.31
C THR A 392 -73.99 80.79 52.84
N GLY A 393 -73.16 80.67 51.79
CA GLY A 393 -73.75 80.63 50.44
C GLY A 393 -72.88 80.19 49.25
N VAL A 394 -73.05 78.91 48.91
CA VAL A 394 -72.82 78.18 47.64
C VAL A 394 -72.95 79.00 46.33
N ASP A 395 -72.11 78.69 45.30
CA ASP A 395 -72.44 78.95 43.86
C ASP A 395 -71.79 78.00 42.80
N LEU A 396 -72.47 76.87 42.54
CA LEU A 396 -72.90 76.26 41.26
C LEU A 396 -72.07 76.20 39.94
N SER A 397 -70.73 76.30 39.90
CA SER A 397 -70.02 76.35 38.58
C SER A 397 -69.17 75.16 38.09
N LYS A 398 -68.98 74.04 38.83
CA LYS A 398 -68.15 72.90 38.33
C LYS A 398 -68.61 71.49 38.72
N VAL A 399 -69.92 71.26 38.72
CA VAL A 399 -70.50 69.92 38.52
C VAL A 399 -70.77 69.78 37.01
N CYS A 400 -69.79 69.31 36.23
CA CYS A 400 -69.96 68.72 34.89
C CYS A 400 -68.58 68.50 34.22
N LEU A 401 -68.06 67.27 34.29
CA LEU A 401 -67.43 66.52 33.18
C LEU A 401 -66.54 65.37 33.71
N LYS A 402 -67.11 64.17 33.59
CA LYS A 402 -66.46 62.89 33.24
C LYS A 402 -65.40 62.37 34.23
N GLY A 403 -65.78 61.56 35.22
CA GLY A 403 -65.99 60.10 35.01
C GLY A 403 -67.00 59.69 33.94
N LEU A 404 -66.52 59.03 32.87
CA LEU A 404 -67.17 58.02 32.00
C LEU A 404 -66.52 58.02 30.59
N GLN A 405 -65.53 57.14 30.40
CA GLN A 405 -64.90 56.60 29.16
C GLN A 405 -63.47 56.17 29.60
N SER A 406 -63.11 54.91 29.78
CA SER A 406 -63.14 53.83 28.80
C SER A 406 -63.22 52.46 29.51
N SER A 407 -64.30 51.75 29.23
CA SER A 407 -64.37 50.29 29.23
C SER A 407 -64.19 49.85 27.77
N LYS A 408 -63.16 49.05 27.49
CA LYS A 408 -63.06 48.02 26.42
C LYS A 408 -61.67 47.38 26.55
N MET A 409 -61.55 46.12 26.98
CA MET A 409 -61.74 44.85 26.21
C MET A 409 -60.44 44.47 25.49
N CYS A 410 -59.88 43.27 25.74
CA CYS A 410 -59.89 42.13 24.80
C CYS A 410 -59.93 42.61 23.33
N ILE A 411 -58.96 42.28 22.49
CA ILE A 411 -58.21 41.04 22.27
C ILE A 411 -56.75 41.37 21.99
#